data_AF-A0A0N1BRS4-F1
#
_entry.id   AF-A0A0N1BRS4-F1
#
_cell.length_a   1.000
_cell.length_b   1.000
_cell.length_c   1.000
_cell.angle_alpha   90.00
_cell.angle_beta   90.00
_cell.angle_gamma   90.00
#
_symmetry.space_group_name_H-M   'P 1'
#
loop_
_entity.id
_entity.type
_entity.pdbx_description
1 polymer ?
#
loop_
_entity_poly.entity_id
_entity_poly.type
_entity_poly.pdbx_seq_one_letter_code
_entity_poly.pdbx_strand_id
1 'polypeptide(L)'
;MRPTFINVGERTNVTGSAKFRKLIVEGDYSAALDVARQQVEAGAQIIDVNMDEGLLDGAVAMRTFLNLIAAEPDIARVPVMIDSSKWEVIEAGLKCVQGKPIVNSISMKAGEAEFREQAVKCLRYGAAVVVMAFDEVGQADTAARKIEICTRAYRILVDEVGFPPEDIIFDPNIFAVATGIEEHDNYAVDFIEATRAIKATLPYARVSGGVSNVSFSFRGNEPVRRAI
;
A
#
# COMPACT_ATOMS: atom_id res chain seq x y z
N MET A 1 -22.40 -1.50 -12.05
CA MET A 1 -21.51 -2.68 -12.11
C MET A 1 -20.48 -2.49 -11.00
N ARG A 2 -20.22 -3.48 -10.12
CA ARG A 2 -19.10 -3.35 -9.16
C ARG A 2 -17.79 -3.46 -9.96
N PRO A 3 -16.82 -2.55 -9.76
CA PRO A 3 -15.56 -2.60 -10.50
C PRO A 3 -14.83 -3.92 -10.27
N THR A 4 -14.29 -4.52 -11.34
CA THR A 4 -13.50 -5.76 -11.27
C THR A 4 -12.06 -5.53 -10.83
N PHE A 5 -11.55 -4.30 -10.98
CA PHE A 5 -10.23 -3.85 -10.56
C PHE A 5 -10.35 -2.47 -9.91
N ILE A 6 -9.54 -2.20 -8.88
CA ILE A 6 -9.54 -0.94 -8.14
C ILE A 6 -8.20 -0.26 -8.34
N ASN A 7 -8.20 0.91 -8.99
CA ASN A 7 -6.98 1.69 -9.16
C ASN A 7 -6.68 2.50 -7.89
N VAL A 8 -5.49 2.30 -7.32
CA VAL A 8 -4.94 3.10 -6.23
C VAL A 8 -3.96 4.11 -6.82
N GLY A 9 -4.18 5.40 -6.59
CA GLY A 9 -3.31 6.45 -7.09
C GLY A 9 -2.01 6.55 -6.29
N GLU A 10 -0.87 6.30 -6.93
CA GLU A 10 0.47 6.22 -6.32
C GLU A 10 1.27 7.54 -6.25
N ARG A 11 0.78 8.63 -6.87
CA ARG A 11 1.60 9.83 -7.14
C ARG A 11 1.75 10.77 -5.93
N THR A 12 0.93 10.58 -4.91
CA THR A 12 0.94 11.29 -3.61
C THR A 12 1.93 10.65 -2.63
N ASN A 13 3.12 10.33 -3.16
CA ASN A 13 4.16 9.58 -2.47
C ASN A 13 5.50 10.33 -2.58
N VAL A 14 6.06 10.78 -1.45
CA VAL A 14 7.31 11.56 -1.45
C VAL A 14 8.53 10.74 -1.91
N THR A 15 8.53 9.43 -1.68
CA THR A 15 9.59 8.54 -2.15
C THR A 15 9.48 8.27 -3.66
N GLY A 16 8.26 8.02 -4.14
CA GLY A 16 7.97 7.60 -5.52
C GLY A 16 7.80 8.74 -6.54
N SER A 17 7.44 9.95 -6.10
CA SER A 17 7.10 11.09 -6.97
C SER A 17 7.97 12.31 -6.68
N ALA A 18 8.93 12.59 -7.57
CA ALA A 18 9.81 13.75 -7.44
C ALA A 18 9.04 15.09 -7.41
N LYS A 19 7.94 15.18 -8.17
CA LYS A 19 7.06 16.35 -8.15
C LYS A 19 6.41 16.50 -6.76
N PHE A 20 5.80 15.45 -6.24
CA PHE A 20 5.09 15.51 -4.96
C PHE A 20 6.04 15.80 -3.80
N ARG A 21 7.20 15.14 -3.77
CA ARG A 21 8.25 15.41 -2.79
C ARG A 21 8.64 16.89 -2.74
N LYS A 22 8.89 17.50 -3.91
CA LYS A 22 9.24 18.92 -4.00
C LYS A 22 8.17 19.79 -3.35
N LEU A 23 6.90 19.56 -3.68
CA LEU A 23 5.77 20.34 -3.16
C LEU A 23 5.64 20.21 -1.64
N ILE A 24 5.76 19.00 -1.09
CA ILE A 24 5.66 18.78 0.36
C ILE A 24 6.84 19.43 1.10
N VAL A 25 8.07 19.28 0.59
CA VAL A 25 9.28 19.87 1.20
C VAL A 25 9.24 21.40 1.16
N GLU A 26 8.70 21.99 0.08
CA GLU A 26 8.53 23.44 -0.06
C GLU A 26 7.28 23.97 0.69
N GLY A 27 6.45 23.09 1.25
CA GLY A 27 5.21 23.47 1.94
C GLY A 27 4.07 23.91 1.01
N ASP A 28 4.17 23.67 -0.30
CA ASP A 28 3.14 23.98 -1.29
C ASP A 28 2.06 22.88 -1.30
N TYR A 29 1.29 22.83 -0.21
CA TYR A 29 0.21 21.87 -0.05
C TYR A 29 -0.95 22.10 -1.02
N SER A 30 -1.13 23.33 -1.53
CA SER A 30 -2.14 23.65 -2.54
C SER A 30 -1.86 22.89 -3.83
N ALA A 31 -0.65 23.00 -4.37
CA ALA A 31 -0.27 22.24 -5.56
C ALA A 31 -0.16 20.73 -5.28
N ALA A 32 0.12 20.32 -4.03
CA ALA A 32 0.11 18.91 -3.64
C ALA A 32 -1.31 18.31 -3.71
N LEU A 33 -2.34 19.06 -3.30
CA LEU A 33 -3.75 18.64 -3.46
C LEU A 33 -4.13 18.47 -4.94
N ASP A 34 -3.61 19.31 -5.84
CA ASP A 34 -3.84 19.14 -7.27
C ASP A 34 -3.31 17.79 -7.79
N VAL A 35 -2.22 17.26 -7.23
CA VAL A 35 -1.71 15.92 -7.58
C VAL A 35 -2.72 14.85 -7.17
N ALA A 36 -3.32 14.95 -5.98
CA ALA A 36 -4.36 14.03 -5.54
C ALA A 36 -5.62 14.15 -6.41
N ARG A 37 -6.11 15.38 -6.65
CA ARG A 37 -7.31 15.65 -7.47
C ARG A 37 -7.17 15.09 -8.88
N GLN A 38 -6.03 15.33 -9.53
CA GLN A 38 -5.74 14.80 -10.88
C GLN A 38 -5.81 13.28 -10.95
N GLN A 39 -5.40 12.57 -9.90
CA GLN A 39 -5.50 11.10 -9.86
C GLN A 39 -6.96 10.64 -9.77
N VAL A 40 -7.77 11.29 -8.93
CA VAL A 40 -9.20 10.97 -8.83
C VAL A 40 -9.92 11.27 -10.14
N GLU A 41 -9.63 12.40 -10.79
CA GLU A 41 -10.16 12.77 -12.10
C GLU A 41 -9.75 11.78 -13.20
N ALA A 42 -8.52 11.24 -13.12
CA ALA A 42 -8.02 10.19 -14.00
C ALA A 42 -8.58 8.79 -13.69
N GLY A 43 -9.44 8.65 -12.69
CA GLY A 43 -10.13 7.39 -12.37
C GLY A 43 -9.53 6.58 -11.22
N ALA A 44 -8.62 7.15 -10.43
CA ALA A 44 -8.21 6.53 -9.16
C ALA A 44 -9.40 6.47 -8.20
N GLN A 45 -9.60 5.29 -7.61
CA GLN A 45 -10.72 5.00 -6.71
C GLN A 45 -10.29 5.01 -5.25
N ILE A 46 -8.98 5.02 -4.99
CA ILE A 46 -8.32 5.17 -3.71
C ILE A 46 -7.09 6.06 -3.96
N ILE A 47 -6.72 6.92 -3.02
CA ILE A 47 -5.46 7.66 -3.06
C ILE A 47 -4.50 7.08 -2.03
N ASP A 48 -3.29 6.70 -2.43
CA ASP A 48 -2.20 6.30 -1.54
C ASP A 48 -1.38 7.52 -1.14
N VAL A 49 -1.17 7.73 0.17
CA VAL A 49 -0.47 8.89 0.70
C VAL A 49 0.74 8.40 1.49
N ASN A 50 1.93 8.74 1.00
CA ASN A 50 3.19 8.41 1.66
C ASN A 50 4.00 9.69 1.96
N MET A 51 4.39 9.84 3.23
CA MET A 51 5.14 10.99 3.76
C MET A 51 6.50 10.59 4.37
N ASP A 52 7.01 9.40 4.05
CA ASP A 52 8.28 8.90 4.54
C ASP A 52 9.45 9.55 3.78
N GLU A 53 9.97 10.64 4.36
CA GLU A 53 11.16 11.34 3.88
C GLU A 53 12.01 11.77 5.08
N GLY A 54 13.34 11.62 4.97
CA GLY A 54 14.25 11.85 6.10
C GLY A 54 14.30 13.29 6.60
N LEU A 55 13.88 14.24 5.76
CA LEU A 55 13.83 15.67 6.07
C LEU A 55 12.47 16.14 6.63
N LEU A 56 11.47 15.26 6.71
CA LEU A 56 10.12 15.60 7.15
C LEU A 56 9.80 15.00 8.53
N ASP A 57 9.02 15.73 9.32
CA ASP A 57 8.20 15.09 10.36
C ASP A 57 7.02 14.41 9.66
N GLY A 58 7.17 13.11 9.39
CA GLY A 58 6.18 12.32 8.65
C GLY A 58 4.80 12.32 9.31
N ALA A 59 4.73 12.34 10.65
CA ALA A 59 3.45 12.35 11.36
C ALA A 59 2.75 13.72 11.21
N VAL A 60 3.49 14.82 11.27
CA VAL A 60 2.95 16.17 10.99
C VAL A 60 2.51 16.28 9.54
N ALA A 61 3.35 15.87 8.59
CA ALA A 61 3.05 15.96 7.16
C ALA A 61 1.82 15.12 6.79
N MET A 62 1.71 13.89 7.32
CA MET A 62 0.55 13.01 7.12
C MET A 62 -0.73 13.67 7.63
N ARG A 63 -0.77 14.12 8.90
CA ARG A 63 -1.95 14.79 9.46
C ARG A 63 -2.34 16.02 8.65
N THR A 64 -1.35 16.83 8.27
CA THR A 64 -1.58 18.07 7.52
C THR A 64 -2.24 17.78 6.18
N PHE A 65 -1.65 16.87 5.39
CA PHE A 65 -2.17 16.56 4.07
C PHE A 65 -3.53 15.84 4.11
N LEU A 66 -3.75 14.92 5.05
CA LEU A 66 -5.04 14.23 5.18
C LEU A 66 -6.17 15.18 5.62
N ASN A 67 -5.91 16.12 6.52
CA ASN A 67 -6.90 17.14 6.90
C ASN A 67 -7.25 18.04 5.71
N LEU A 68 -6.28 18.38 4.87
CA LEU A 68 -6.51 19.15 3.66
C LEU A 68 -7.29 18.35 2.60
N ILE A 69 -6.98 17.06 2.41
CA ILE A 69 -7.77 16.16 1.56
C ILE A 69 -9.24 16.12 2.01
N ALA A 70 -9.48 16.02 3.32
CA ALA A 70 -10.83 16.00 3.87
C ALA A 70 -11.62 17.30 3.63
N ALA A 71 -10.93 18.42 3.45
CA ALA A 71 -11.54 19.72 3.14
C ALA A 71 -11.85 19.92 1.64
N GLU A 72 -11.38 19.01 0.77
CA GLU A 72 -11.54 19.08 -0.69
C GLU A 72 -12.55 18.02 -1.18
N PRO A 73 -13.81 18.38 -1.47
CA PRO A 73 -14.87 17.40 -1.78
C PRO A 73 -14.56 16.48 -2.96
N ASP A 74 -13.86 16.99 -3.98
CA ASP A 74 -13.49 16.23 -5.17
C ASP A 74 -12.51 15.08 -4.89
N ILE A 75 -11.74 15.21 -3.79
CA ILE A 75 -10.78 14.21 -3.32
C ILE A 75 -11.42 13.37 -2.20
N ALA A 76 -12.09 13.99 -1.24
CA ALA A 76 -12.69 13.33 -0.07
C ALA A 76 -13.75 12.27 -0.41
N ARG A 77 -14.26 12.25 -1.65
CA ARG A 77 -15.19 11.22 -2.15
C ARG A 77 -14.57 9.83 -2.35
N VAL A 78 -13.25 9.69 -2.35
CA VAL A 78 -12.57 8.39 -2.43
C VAL A 78 -11.83 8.06 -1.12
N PRO A 79 -11.70 6.77 -0.74
CA PRO A 79 -10.92 6.37 0.43
C PRO A 79 -9.43 6.73 0.28
N VAL A 80 -8.76 6.85 1.42
CA VAL A 80 -7.31 7.06 1.49
C VAL A 80 -6.61 5.81 2.03
N MET A 81 -5.53 5.44 1.37
CA MET A 81 -4.55 4.46 1.82
C MET A 81 -3.39 5.23 2.48
N ILE A 82 -3.17 4.97 3.78
CA ILE A 82 -2.16 5.64 4.60
C ILE A 82 -0.89 4.80 4.51
N ASP A 83 0.10 5.29 3.77
CA ASP A 83 1.35 4.59 3.48
C ASP A 83 2.51 5.10 4.32
N SER A 84 3.06 4.23 5.17
CA SER A 84 4.29 4.48 5.90
C SER A 84 4.90 3.19 6.44
N SER A 85 6.23 3.19 6.55
CA SER A 85 7.01 2.17 7.27
C SER A 85 6.99 2.35 8.79
N LYS A 86 6.42 3.45 9.30
CA LYS A 86 6.43 3.86 10.70
C LYS A 86 5.02 3.85 11.28
N TRP A 87 4.80 3.05 12.32
CA TRP A 87 3.48 2.92 12.94
C TRP A 87 2.95 4.26 13.48
N GLU A 88 3.80 5.11 14.03
CA GLU A 88 3.41 6.43 14.55
C GLU A 88 2.85 7.36 13.47
N VAL A 89 3.30 7.23 12.21
CA VAL A 89 2.79 7.99 11.07
C VAL A 89 1.45 7.43 10.61
N ILE A 90 1.34 6.09 10.53
CA ILE A 90 0.07 5.41 10.25
C ILE A 90 -1.00 5.84 11.26
N GLU A 91 -0.68 5.74 12.56
CA GLU A 91 -1.62 6.07 13.63
C GLU A 91 -1.99 7.55 13.65
N ALA A 92 -1.05 8.45 13.32
CA ALA A 92 -1.36 9.87 13.14
C ALA A 92 -2.36 10.09 12.00
N GLY A 93 -2.25 9.36 10.90
CA GLY A 93 -3.20 9.42 9.79
C GLY A 93 -4.57 8.83 10.15
N LEU A 94 -4.59 7.67 10.83
CA LEU A 94 -5.82 7.00 11.27
C LEU A 94 -6.68 7.90 12.17
N LYS A 95 -6.05 8.75 13.00
CA LYS A 95 -6.74 9.74 13.84
C LYS A 95 -7.37 10.90 13.05
N CYS A 96 -6.98 11.11 11.80
CA CYS A 96 -7.47 12.20 10.95
C CYS A 96 -8.56 11.78 9.97
N VAL A 97 -8.57 10.52 9.53
CA VAL A 97 -9.53 10.05 8.52
C VAL A 97 -10.91 9.81 9.15
N GLN A 98 -11.94 10.45 8.61
CA GLN A 98 -13.33 10.29 9.08
C GLN A 98 -14.05 9.08 8.43
N GLY A 99 -13.65 8.69 7.22
CA GLY A 99 -14.17 7.51 6.52
C GLY A 99 -13.45 6.22 6.94
N LYS A 100 -13.61 5.15 6.15
CA LYS A 100 -12.84 3.92 6.34
C LYS A 100 -11.46 4.05 5.67
N PRO A 101 -10.35 4.20 6.43
CA PRO A 101 -9.01 4.23 5.85
C PRO A 101 -8.53 2.83 5.49
N ILE A 102 -7.47 2.77 4.69
CA ILE A 102 -6.69 1.56 4.44
C ILE A 102 -5.29 1.79 4.98
N VAL A 103 -4.79 0.90 5.84
CA VAL A 103 -3.40 0.96 6.32
C VAL A 103 -2.48 0.27 5.32
N ASN A 104 -1.45 0.97 4.86
CA ASN A 104 -0.37 0.44 4.04
C ASN A 104 0.96 0.65 4.79
N SER A 105 1.48 -0.33 5.51
CA SER A 105 1.00 -1.71 5.66
C SER A 105 1.42 -2.24 7.04
N ILE A 106 0.96 -3.44 7.37
CA ILE A 106 1.50 -4.23 8.49
C ILE A 106 2.16 -5.51 7.95
N SER A 107 3.04 -6.13 8.73
CA SER A 107 3.71 -7.37 8.36
C SER A 107 4.22 -8.12 9.59
N MET A 108 4.72 -9.34 9.40
CA MET A 108 5.36 -10.13 10.46
C MET A 108 6.88 -9.88 10.53
N LYS A 109 7.40 -8.82 9.89
CA LYS A 109 8.84 -8.47 9.88
C LYS A 109 9.44 -8.38 11.29
N ALA A 110 8.72 -7.73 12.21
CA ALA A 110 9.14 -7.57 13.61
C ALA A 110 8.57 -8.68 14.51
N GLY A 111 8.07 -9.75 13.91
CA GLY A 111 7.45 -10.86 14.59
C GLY A 111 5.95 -10.72 14.78
N GLU A 112 5.39 -11.85 15.18
CA GLU A 112 3.97 -12.11 15.31
C GLU A 112 3.24 -11.29 16.38
N ALA A 113 3.94 -10.91 17.46
CA ALA A 113 3.36 -10.13 18.55
C ALA A 113 3.03 -8.69 18.11
N GLU A 114 3.97 -8.02 17.43
CA GLU A 114 3.77 -6.68 16.91
C GLU A 114 2.70 -6.68 15.80
N PHE A 115 2.71 -7.67 14.92
CA PHE A 115 1.69 -7.84 13.89
C PHE A 115 0.27 -7.90 14.49
N ARG A 116 0.06 -8.68 15.56
CA ARG A 116 -1.23 -8.76 16.26
C ARG A 116 -1.60 -7.44 16.93
N GLU A 117 -0.65 -6.77 17.58
CA GLU A 117 -0.90 -5.48 18.22
C GLU A 117 -1.37 -4.43 17.21
N GLN A 118 -0.65 -4.31 16.08
CA GLN A 118 -1.00 -3.40 15.00
C GLN A 118 -2.35 -3.76 14.37
N ALA A 119 -2.63 -5.05 14.14
CA ALA A 119 -3.93 -5.51 13.66
C ALA A 119 -5.08 -5.12 14.61
N VAL A 120 -4.93 -5.33 15.92
CA VAL A 120 -5.95 -4.92 16.90
C VAL A 120 -6.17 -3.40 16.86
N LYS A 121 -5.11 -2.60 16.69
CA LYS A 121 -5.25 -1.15 16.54
C LYS A 121 -5.99 -0.79 15.25
N CYS A 122 -5.63 -1.37 14.10
CA CYS A 122 -6.34 -1.17 12.83
C CYS A 122 -7.84 -1.47 12.96
N LEU A 123 -8.18 -2.59 13.62
CA LEU A 123 -9.57 -2.98 13.88
C LEU A 123 -10.31 -1.95 14.74
N ARG A 124 -9.66 -1.41 15.79
CA ARG A 124 -10.24 -0.35 16.63
C ARG A 124 -10.54 0.95 15.86
N TYR A 125 -9.73 1.28 14.86
CA TYR A 125 -9.99 2.41 13.96
C TYR A 125 -10.97 2.06 12.83
N GLY A 126 -11.41 0.81 12.70
CA GLY A 126 -12.28 0.36 11.61
C GLY A 126 -11.59 0.36 10.24
N ALA A 127 -10.25 0.28 10.20
CA ALA A 127 -9.46 0.34 8.99
C ALA A 127 -9.42 -1.02 8.26
N ALA A 128 -9.38 -0.99 6.93
CA ALA A 128 -8.87 -2.12 6.15
C ALA A 128 -7.33 -2.11 6.19
N VAL A 129 -6.70 -3.23 5.82
CA VAL A 129 -5.24 -3.38 5.98
C VAL A 129 -4.58 -4.08 4.80
N VAL A 130 -3.51 -3.47 4.31
CA VAL A 130 -2.52 -4.12 3.45
C VAL A 130 -1.56 -4.92 4.32
N VAL A 131 -1.40 -6.20 3.98
CA VAL A 131 -0.49 -7.13 4.66
C VAL A 131 0.60 -7.54 3.69
N MET A 132 1.83 -7.09 3.96
CA MET A 132 2.98 -7.42 3.13
C MET A 132 3.37 -8.89 3.33
N ALA A 133 3.78 -9.55 2.25
CA ALA A 133 4.44 -10.84 2.32
C ALA A 133 5.90 -10.68 2.81
N PHE A 134 6.04 -10.27 4.08
CA PHE A 134 7.30 -10.06 4.80
C PHE A 134 7.13 -10.64 6.22
N ASP A 135 7.99 -11.59 6.59
CA ASP A 135 8.04 -12.17 7.93
C ASP A 135 9.42 -12.03 8.58
N GLU A 136 9.66 -12.73 9.69
CA GLU A 136 10.90 -12.66 10.46
C GLU A 136 12.15 -13.08 9.67
N VAL A 137 11.97 -13.82 8.57
CA VAL A 137 13.06 -14.31 7.71
C VAL A 137 13.36 -13.31 6.60
N GLY A 138 12.37 -12.53 6.15
CA GLY A 138 12.57 -11.52 5.11
C GLY A 138 11.36 -11.35 4.21
N GLN A 139 11.59 -10.69 3.07
CA GLN A 139 10.59 -10.53 2.01
C GLN A 139 10.42 -11.84 1.23
N ALA A 140 9.17 -12.20 0.91
CA ALA A 140 8.89 -13.34 0.05
C ALA A 140 9.13 -12.99 -1.42
N ASP A 141 10.11 -13.66 -2.00
CA ASP A 141 10.55 -13.59 -3.40
C ASP A 141 9.88 -14.65 -4.29
N THR A 142 9.74 -15.88 -3.81
CA THR A 142 9.11 -17.01 -4.52
C THR A 142 7.61 -17.15 -4.27
N ALA A 143 6.86 -17.74 -5.19
CA ALA A 143 5.42 -18.01 -5.03
C ALA A 143 5.12 -18.80 -3.74
N ALA A 144 5.93 -19.82 -3.44
CA ALA A 144 5.76 -20.66 -2.26
C ALA A 144 5.86 -19.84 -0.97
N ARG A 145 6.89 -18.98 -0.85
CA ARG A 145 7.04 -18.08 0.32
C ARG A 145 5.94 -17.05 0.41
N LYS A 146 5.50 -16.48 -0.72
CA LYS A 146 4.38 -15.52 -0.75
C LYS A 146 3.10 -16.16 -0.22
N ILE A 147 2.78 -17.37 -0.68
CA ILE A 147 1.59 -18.13 -0.25
C ILE A 147 1.69 -18.49 1.24
N GLU A 148 2.84 -18.97 1.69
CA GLU A 148 3.08 -19.36 3.08
C GLU A 148 2.83 -18.18 4.04
N ILE A 149 3.48 -17.04 3.78
CA ILE A 149 3.38 -15.85 4.65
C ILE A 149 1.95 -15.31 4.63
N CYS A 150 1.31 -15.16 3.47
CA CYS A 150 -0.07 -14.67 3.38
C CYS A 150 -1.05 -15.63 4.08
N THR A 151 -0.85 -16.95 3.96
CA THR A 151 -1.70 -17.94 4.63
C THR A 151 -1.54 -17.85 6.16
N ARG A 152 -0.30 -17.77 6.66
CA ARG A 152 -0.02 -17.61 8.09
C ARG A 152 -0.65 -16.32 8.62
N ALA A 153 -0.43 -15.19 7.94
CA ALA A 153 -1.02 -13.92 8.32
C ALA A 153 -2.56 -13.93 8.30
N TYR A 154 -3.19 -14.59 7.32
CA TYR A 154 -4.64 -14.76 7.27
C TYR A 154 -5.17 -15.50 8.50
N ARG A 155 -4.50 -16.59 8.90
CA ARG A 155 -4.90 -17.37 10.08
C ARG A 155 -4.80 -16.55 11.35
N ILE A 156 -3.72 -15.80 11.53
CA ILE A 156 -3.58 -14.92 12.69
C ILE A 156 -4.67 -13.85 12.69
N LEU A 157 -4.90 -13.17 11.57
CA LEU A 157 -5.88 -12.09 11.49
C LEU A 157 -7.31 -12.60 11.69
N VAL A 158 -7.70 -13.68 11.03
CA VAL A 158 -9.08 -14.17 11.03
C VAL A 158 -9.37 -15.03 12.26
N ASP A 159 -8.52 -16.02 12.55
CA ASP A 159 -8.81 -17.03 13.56
C ASP A 159 -8.45 -16.55 14.99
N GLU A 160 -7.46 -15.66 15.14
CA GLU A 160 -7.02 -15.18 16.46
C GLU A 160 -7.45 -13.74 16.78
N VAL A 161 -7.29 -12.81 15.84
CA VAL A 161 -7.65 -11.38 16.06
C VAL A 161 -9.14 -11.12 15.81
N GLY A 162 -9.79 -11.93 14.97
CA GLY A 162 -11.18 -11.71 14.55
C GLY A 162 -11.33 -10.57 13.53
N PHE A 163 -10.32 -10.34 12.71
CA PHE A 163 -10.32 -9.33 11.66
C PHE A 163 -11.25 -9.74 10.51
N PRO A 164 -12.13 -8.86 9.98
CA PRO A 164 -12.98 -9.18 8.84
C PRO A 164 -12.15 -9.54 7.60
N PRO A 165 -12.31 -10.73 7.00
CA PRO A 165 -11.44 -11.15 5.90
C PRO A 165 -11.62 -10.32 4.63
N GLU A 166 -12.77 -9.68 4.42
CA GLU A 166 -13.02 -8.74 3.32
C GLU A 166 -12.22 -7.43 3.42
N ASP A 167 -11.67 -7.13 4.61
CA ASP A 167 -10.84 -5.96 4.89
C ASP A 167 -9.33 -6.26 4.84
N ILE A 168 -8.96 -7.50 4.54
CA ILE A 168 -7.57 -7.93 4.37
C ILE A 168 -7.20 -7.84 2.89
N ILE A 169 -6.13 -7.08 2.61
CA ILE A 169 -5.54 -6.93 1.29
C ILE A 169 -4.12 -7.47 1.35
N PHE A 170 -3.84 -8.61 0.73
CA PHE A 170 -2.46 -9.10 0.67
C PHE A 170 -1.67 -8.35 -0.41
N ASP A 171 -0.44 -7.98 -0.09
CA ASP A 171 0.57 -7.58 -1.08
C ASP A 171 1.66 -8.66 -1.13
N PRO A 172 1.61 -9.56 -2.14
CA PRO A 172 2.63 -10.58 -2.37
C PRO A 172 3.98 -10.05 -2.87
N ASN A 173 4.24 -8.75 -2.84
CA ASN A 173 5.43 -8.06 -3.35
C ASN A 173 5.59 -8.14 -4.88
N ILE A 174 5.34 -7.04 -5.58
CA ILE A 174 5.79 -6.84 -6.96
C ILE A 174 7.23 -6.31 -6.94
N PHE A 175 8.16 -7.11 -7.48
CA PHE A 175 9.57 -6.75 -7.64
C PHE A 175 9.90 -6.39 -9.08
N ALA A 176 11.02 -5.68 -9.25
CA ALA A 176 11.58 -5.36 -10.56
C ALA A 176 12.06 -6.64 -11.25
N VAL A 177 11.76 -6.76 -12.54
CA VAL A 177 12.29 -7.82 -13.42
C VAL A 177 13.33 -7.23 -14.38
N ALA A 178 13.98 -8.08 -15.17
CA ALA A 178 15.01 -7.67 -16.13
C ALA A 178 16.14 -6.84 -15.48
N THR A 179 16.53 -7.21 -14.26
CA THR A 179 17.59 -6.51 -13.51
C THR A 179 19.00 -6.94 -13.93
N GLY A 180 19.12 -7.94 -14.80
CA GLY A 180 20.40 -8.59 -15.14
C GLY A 180 20.85 -9.65 -14.13
N ILE A 181 19.96 -10.08 -13.23
CA ILE A 181 20.19 -11.13 -12.22
C ILE A 181 19.18 -12.24 -12.50
N GLU A 182 19.65 -13.45 -12.78
CA GLU A 182 18.82 -14.57 -13.25
C GLU A 182 17.75 -14.98 -12.23
N GLU A 183 18.09 -14.88 -10.94
CA GLU A 183 17.18 -15.17 -9.83
C GLU A 183 15.92 -14.26 -9.82
N HIS A 184 15.96 -13.12 -10.51
CA HIS A 184 14.87 -12.15 -10.55
C HIS A 184 13.90 -12.36 -11.72
N ASP A 185 14.22 -13.24 -12.66
CA ASP A 185 13.46 -13.40 -13.91
C ASP A 185 12.02 -13.89 -13.66
N ASN A 186 11.82 -14.65 -12.58
CA ASN A 186 10.54 -15.27 -12.27
C ASN A 186 9.63 -14.42 -11.36
N TYR A 187 10.10 -13.28 -10.82
CA TYR A 187 9.37 -12.53 -9.80
C TYR A 187 7.93 -12.12 -10.18
N ALA A 188 7.71 -11.74 -11.44
CA ALA A 188 6.37 -11.40 -11.91
C ALA A 188 5.45 -12.63 -11.99
N VAL A 189 5.99 -13.78 -12.43
CA VAL A 189 5.26 -15.05 -12.46
C VAL A 189 4.93 -15.49 -11.03
N ASP A 190 5.90 -15.40 -10.11
CA ASP A 190 5.71 -15.75 -8.70
C ASP A 190 4.60 -14.93 -8.04
N PHE A 191 4.50 -13.63 -8.36
CA PHE A 191 3.38 -12.78 -7.90
C PHE A 191 2.03 -13.25 -8.45
N ILE A 192 1.95 -13.61 -9.74
CA ILE A 192 0.72 -14.07 -10.39
C ILE A 192 0.27 -15.42 -9.82
N GLU A 193 1.21 -16.36 -9.63
CA GLU A 193 0.94 -17.67 -9.04
C GLU A 193 0.46 -17.55 -7.58
N ALA A 194 1.14 -16.71 -6.78
CA ALA A 194 0.70 -16.41 -5.41
C ALA A 194 -0.68 -15.76 -5.38
N THR A 195 -0.95 -14.81 -6.28
CA THR A 195 -2.27 -14.18 -6.42
C THR A 195 -3.34 -15.23 -6.68
N ARG A 196 -3.12 -16.16 -7.62
CA ARG A 196 -4.08 -17.23 -7.93
C ARG A 196 -4.35 -18.11 -6.70
N ALA A 197 -3.30 -18.52 -6.00
CA ALA A 197 -3.43 -19.35 -4.81
C ALA A 197 -4.18 -18.61 -3.68
N ILE A 198 -3.78 -17.39 -3.35
CA ILE A 198 -4.44 -16.55 -2.32
C ILE A 198 -5.92 -16.40 -2.62
N LYS A 199 -6.29 -16.08 -3.87
CA LYS A 199 -7.70 -15.93 -4.27
C LYS A 199 -8.49 -17.24 -4.19
N ALA A 200 -7.84 -18.39 -4.34
CA ALA A 200 -8.48 -19.70 -4.26
C ALA A 200 -8.61 -20.23 -2.83
N THR A 201 -7.65 -19.91 -1.95
CA THR A 201 -7.52 -20.56 -0.63
C THR A 201 -7.85 -19.66 0.56
N LEU A 202 -7.84 -18.33 0.39
CA LEU A 202 -8.09 -17.35 1.45
C LEU A 202 -9.39 -16.58 1.14
N PRO A 203 -10.56 -17.05 1.63
CA PRO A 203 -11.85 -16.47 1.31
C PRO A 203 -11.95 -14.98 1.65
N TYR A 204 -12.62 -14.24 0.79
CA TYR A 204 -12.89 -12.78 0.88
C TYR A 204 -11.67 -11.85 0.76
N ALA A 205 -10.47 -12.32 1.10
CA ALA A 205 -9.25 -11.55 1.01
C ALA A 205 -9.03 -10.99 -0.41
N ARG A 206 -8.46 -9.78 -0.47
CA ARG A 206 -8.07 -9.09 -1.70
C ARG A 206 -6.58 -9.26 -1.94
N VAL A 207 -6.15 -8.96 -3.16
CA VAL A 207 -4.73 -8.89 -3.52
C VAL A 207 -4.46 -7.53 -4.14
N SER A 208 -3.35 -6.91 -3.77
CA SER A 208 -2.83 -5.65 -4.31
C SER A 208 -1.34 -5.82 -4.62
N GLY A 209 -0.75 -4.81 -5.26
CA GLY A 209 0.69 -4.72 -5.47
C GLY A 209 1.07 -3.39 -6.11
N GLY A 210 2.25 -2.88 -5.77
CA GLY A 210 2.85 -1.69 -6.39
C GLY A 210 3.28 -1.96 -7.83
N VAL A 211 2.37 -1.82 -8.79
CA VAL A 211 2.59 -2.21 -10.20
C VAL A 211 3.82 -1.53 -10.81
N SER A 212 4.03 -0.24 -10.54
CA SER A 212 5.17 0.52 -11.07
C SER A 212 6.56 -0.04 -10.72
N ASN A 213 6.65 -0.91 -9.71
CA ASN A 213 7.90 -1.56 -9.28
C ASN A 213 8.42 -2.55 -10.33
N VAL A 214 7.53 -3.25 -11.05
CA VAL A 214 7.92 -4.29 -12.01
C VAL A 214 8.86 -3.76 -13.09
N SER A 215 8.68 -2.50 -13.48
CA SER A 215 9.40 -1.87 -14.59
C SER A 215 10.57 -0.98 -14.15
N PHE A 216 10.98 -1.00 -12.87
CA PHE A 216 12.03 -0.11 -12.35
C PHE A 216 13.39 -0.21 -13.07
N SER A 217 13.74 -1.39 -13.59
CA SER A 217 14.95 -1.59 -14.41
C SER A 217 14.97 -0.74 -15.68
N PHE A 218 13.82 -0.20 -16.09
CA PHE A 218 13.64 0.60 -17.31
C PHE A 218 13.42 2.10 -17.04
N ARG A 219 13.77 2.62 -15.85
CA ARG A 219 13.69 4.07 -15.57
C ARG A 219 14.43 4.88 -16.65
N GLY A 220 13.74 5.88 -17.21
CA GLY A 220 14.23 6.66 -18.36
C GLY A 220 13.76 6.14 -19.72
N ASN A 221 13.16 4.95 -19.79
CA ASN A 221 12.57 4.39 -21.01
C ASN A 221 11.04 4.23 -20.85
N GLU A 222 10.34 5.36 -20.91
CA GLU A 222 8.89 5.43 -20.71
C GLU A 222 8.06 4.54 -21.67
N PRO A 223 8.40 4.41 -22.97
CA PRO A 223 7.69 3.48 -23.85
C PRO A 223 7.68 2.04 -23.34
N VAL A 224 8.82 1.55 -22.84
CA VAL A 224 8.92 0.19 -22.28
C VAL A 224 8.17 0.09 -20.96
N ARG A 225 8.33 1.08 -20.07
CA ARG A 225 7.66 1.09 -18.76
C ARG A 225 6.14 1.04 -18.84
N ARG A 226 5.55 1.64 -19.88
CA ARG A 226 4.09 1.64 -20.11
C ARG A 226 3.57 0.39 -20.83
N ALA A 227 4.47 -0.38 -21.45
CA ALA A 227 4.10 -1.58 -22.18
C ALA A 227 4.08 -2.83 -21.29
N ILE A 228 4.80 -2.81 -20.18
CA ILE A 228 4.83 -3.84 -19.12
C ILE A 228 3.67 -3.57 -18.15
#